data_AF-A0A1A5HYE4-F1
#
_entry.id   AF-A0A1A5HYE4-F1
#
_cell.length_a   1.000
_cell.length_b   1.000
_cell.length_c   1.000
_cell.angle_alpha   90.00
_cell.angle_beta   90.00
_cell.angle_gamma   90.00
#
_symmetry.space_group_name_H-M   'P 1'
#
loop_
_entity.id
_entity.type
_entity.pdbx_description
1 polymer ?
#
loop_
_entity_poly.entity_id
_entity_poly.type
_entity_poly.pdbx_seq_one_letter_code
_entity_poly.pdbx_strand_id
1 'polypeptide(L)'
;MKSSAAVSAASKPSSGRSSKTPPISAKTEYLALLAELDRRRRRNLLAAYKPYRRQAEFHAAGALNRERLFMAGNQLGKTRAGGAEWAMHLTGRYPAWWQGKVFDTPVRLWAAGVTGEGTRDNPQRVLVGPPQQQAAWGTGMIPADAIRQTIMGRGAPGALDSVVVRHGGGGDVQAGESVLSFKSFEKGREKWQGETLHGVWFDEEPPLDIYSEGLTRTNATGGITIVTFTPLLGMSDVVLLFLSAGEVERMGKG
;
A
#
# COMPACT_ATOMS: atom_id res chain seq x y z
N MET A 1 -58.90 37.31 72.91
CA MET A 1 -57.53 37.87 72.96
C MET A 1 -56.64 37.09 72.01
N LYS A 2 -56.00 37.81 71.06
CA LYS A 2 -54.76 37.53 70.30
C LYS A 2 -54.71 36.20 69.49
N SER A 3 -54.98 36.22 68.18
CA SER A 3 -54.08 36.63 67.07
C SER A 3 -52.84 35.73 66.90
N SER A 4 -52.78 34.95 65.81
CA SER A 4 -51.73 35.15 64.80
C SER A 4 -52.07 34.45 63.47
N ALA A 5 -51.75 35.17 62.39
CA ALA A 5 -51.90 34.83 60.96
C ALA A 5 -50.96 33.65 60.56
N ALA A 6 -51.05 33.02 59.39
CA ALA A 6 -50.76 33.64 58.09
C ALA A 6 -50.83 32.62 56.92
N VAL A 7 -51.40 33.09 55.81
CA VAL A 7 -50.93 32.95 54.41
C VAL A 7 -51.15 31.62 53.66
N SER A 8 -52.11 31.71 52.75
CA SER A 8 -52.30 30.90 51.53
C SER A 8 -51.04 30.87 50.66
N ALA A 9 -50.66 29.68 50.17
CA ALA A 9 -49.64 29.53 49.14
C ALA A 9 -50.19 28.69 47.97
N ALA A 10 -50.29 29.37 46.83
CA ALA A 10 -50.72 28.82 45.55
C ALA A 10 -49.75 27.76 45.00
N SER A 11 -50.32 26.84 44.24
CA SER A 11 -49.68 25.81 43.42
C SER A 11 -48.53 26.35 42.55
N LYS A 12 -47.37 25.68 42.61
CA LYS A 12 -46.36 25.73 41.54
C LYS A 12 -46.32 24.37 40.83
N PRO A 13 -46.40 24.31 39.49
CA PRO A 13 -46.15 23.07 38.77
C PRO A 13 -44.67 22.71 38.87
N SER A 14 -44.38 21.47 39.24
CA SER A 14 -43.01 20.96 39.26
C SER A 14 -42.49 20.81 37.83
N SER A 15 -41.65 21.74 37.40
CA SER A 15 -40.83 21.59 36.19
C SER A 15 -39.67 20.64 36.49
N GLY A 16 -39.97 19.34 36.56
CA GLY A 16 -39.00 18.26 36.69
C GLY A 16 -38.40 17.92 35.33
N ARG A 17 -37.25 18.51 35.05
CA ARG A 17 -36.28 18.24 33.97
C ARG A 17 -36.41 16.80 33.40
N SER A 18 -36.90 16.68 32.16
CA SER A 18 -36.76 15.46 31.36
C SER A 18 -35.27 15.15 31.20
N SER A 19 -34.77 14.15 31.92
CA SER A 19 -33.46 13.56 31.66
C SER A 19 -33.51 12.93 30.27
N LYS A 20 -33.00 13.65 29.27
CA LYS A 20 -32.71 13.07 27.96
C LYS A 20 -31.51 12.14 28.10
N THR A 21 -31.73 10.96 28.65
CA THR A 21 -30.85 9.82 28.39
C THR A 21 -30.90 9.61 26.88
N PRO A 22 -29.81 9.73 26.12
CA PRO A 22 -29.86 9.38 24.71
C PRO A 22 -30.34 7.91 24.64
N PRO A 23 -31.36 7.61 23.83
CA PRO A 23 -31.93 6.27 23.81
C PRO A 23 -30.82 5.30 23.44
N ILE A 24 -30.77 4.14 24.10
CA ILE A 24 -29.76 3.09 23.89
C ILE A 24 -29.56 2.80 22.39
N SER A 25 -30.60 2.99 21.56
CA SER A 25 -30.53 2.90 20.10
C SER A 25 -29.53 3.87 19.44
N ALA A 26 -29.46 5.13 19.86
CA ALA A 26 -28.56 6.13 19.29
C ALA A 26 -27.09 5.79 19.59
N LYS A 27 -26.82 5.22 20.77
CA LYS A 27 -25.47 4.72 21.11
C LYS A 27 -25.10 3.49 20.28
N THR A 28 -26.02 2.55 20.09
CA THR A 28 -25.80 1.35 19.27
C THR A 28 -25.58 1.70 17.80
N GLU A 29 -26.38 2.61 17.24
CA GLU A 29 -26.24 3.11 15.88
C GLU A 29 -24.91 3.84 15.69
N TYR A 30 -24.53 4.70 16.63
CA TYR A 30 -23.23 5.37 16.61
C TYR A 30 -22.05 4.39 16.61
N LEU A 31 -22.11 3.33 17.44
CA LEU A 31 -21.08 2.29 17.46
C LEU A 31 -21.03 1.49 16.15
N ALA A 32 -22.19 1.20 15.55
CA ALA A 32 -22.26 0.52 14.25
C ALA A 32 -21.64 1.37 13.13
N LEU A 33 -21.90 2.69 13.11
CA LEU A 33 -21.29 3.62 12.16
C LEU A 33 -19.78 3.72 12.32
N LEU A 34 -19.27 3.78 13.57
CA LEU A 34 -17.83 3.77 13.84
C LEU A 34 -17.18 2.46 13.36
N ALA A 35 -17.82 1.31 13.60
CA ALA A 35 -17.33 0.02 13.13
C ALA A 35 -17.30 -0.05 11.60
N GLU A 36 -18.31 0.48 10.91
CA GLU A 36 -18.36 0.53 9.45
C GLU A 36 -17.30 1.48 8.87
N LEU A 37 -17.07 2.65 9.48
CA LEU A 37 -16.01 3.57 9.09
C LEU A 37 -14.62 2.93 9.22
N ASP A 38 -14.37 2.28 10.36
CA ASP A 38 -13.11 1.56 10.57
C ASP A 38 -12.95 0.39 9.58
N ARG A 39 -14.03 -0.36 9.32
CA ARG A 39 -14.04 -1.42 8.31
C ARG A 39 -13.67 -0.92 6.91
N ARG A 40 -14.26 0.21 6.47
CA ARG A 40 -13.97 0.83 5.16
C ARG A 40 -12.53 1.34 5.11
N ARG A 41 -12.06 1.99 6.18
CA ARG A 41 -10.69 2.50 6.28
C ARG A 41 -9.66 1.37 6.18
N ARG A 42 -9.88 0.27 6.90
CA ARG A 42 -8.98 -0.89 6.88
C ARG A 42 -8.92 -1.57 5.51
N ARG A 43 -10.00 -1.52 4.73
CA ARG A 43 -10.09 -2.15 3.40
C ARG A 43 -9.62 -1.29 2.22
N ASN A 44 -9.12 -0.09 2.50
CA ASN A 44 -8.59 0.82 1.49
C ASN A 44 -7.50 1.70 2.11
N LEU A 45 -6.34 1.10 2.43
CA LEU A 45 -5.21 1.85 2.98
C LEU A 45 -4.64 2.86 1.98
N LEU A 46 -4.78 2.60 0.67
CA LEU A 46 -4.33 3.50 -0.38
C LEU A 46 -5.00 4.86 -0.30
N ALA A 47 -6.32 4.92 -0.07
CA ALA A 47 -7.04 6.19 0.07
C ALA A 47 -6.55 7.03 1.27
N ALA A 48 -5.99 6.37 2.30
CA ALA A 48 -5.42 7.04 3.47
C ALA A 48 -3.91 7.29 3.36
N TYR A 49 -3.25 6.86 2.28
CA TYR A 49 -1.83 7.01 2.10
C TYR A 49 -1.46 8.48 1.84
N LYS A 50 -0.58 9.01 2.70
CA LYS A 50 0.01 10.35 2.55
C LYS A 50 1.53 10.19 2.66
N PRO A 51 2.28 10.31 1.56
CA PRO A 51 3.72 10.20 1.62
C PRO A 51 4.31 11.36 2.41
N TYR A 52 5.33 11.08 3.21
CA TYR A 52 6.19 12.15 3.73
C TYR A 52 7.15 12.63 2.63
N ARG A 53 7.90 13.70 2.89
CA ARG A 53 8.70 14.40 1.85
C ARG A 53 9.54 13.47 0.97
N ARG A 54 10.35 12.57 1.54
CA ARG A 54 11.21 11.67 0.74
C ARG A 54 10.43 10.63 -0.07
N GLN A 55 9.31 10.15 0.46
CA GLN A 55 8.41 9.26 -0.30
C GLN A 55 7.82 10.00 -1.50
N ALA A 56 7.37 11.24 -1.29
CA ALA A 56 6.82 12.06 -2.37
C ALA A 56 7.86 12.36 -3.45
N GLU A 57 9.09 12.70 -3.05
CA GLU A 57 10.24 12.88 -3.96
C GLU A 57 10.51 11.60 -4.77
N PHE A 58 10.55 10.43 -4.11
CA PHE A 58 10.73 9.14 -4.78
C PHE A 58 9.62 8.84 -5.80
N HIS A 59 8.36 9.10 -5.45
CA HIS A 59 7.23 8.91 -6.37
C HIS A 59 7.29 9.87 -7.56
N ALA A 60 7.51 11.16 -7.31
CA ALA A 60 7.57 12.19 -8.35
C ALA A 60 8.72 11.94 -9.33
N ALA A 61 9.87 11.45 -8.85
CA ALA A 61 11.00 11.08 -9.71
C ALA A 61 10.62 10.04 -10.79
N GLY A 62 9.55 9.26 -10.57
CA GLY A 62 9.07 8.25 -11.52
C GLY A 62 8.49 8.81 -12.81
N ALA A 63 8.15 10.10 -12.86
CA ALA A 63 7.71 10.75 -14.09
C ALA A 63 8.82 10.85 -15.14
N LEU A 64 10.07 11.00 -14.69
CA LEU A 64 11.24 11.20 -15.56
C LEU A 64 12.16 9.97 -15.60
N ASN A 65 12.23 9.23 -14.49
CA ASN A 65 13.19 8.15 -14.31
C ASN A 65 12.48 6.80 -14.34
N ARG A 66 12.88 5.97 -15.30
CA ARG A 66 12.36 4.62 -15.46
C ARG A 66 12.85 3.68 -14.36
N GLU A 67 14.04 3.94 -13.82
CA GLU A 67 14.69 3.18 -12.77
C GLU A 67 14.85 4.07 -11.54
N ARG A 68 14.43 3.59 -10.37
CA ARG A 68 14.55 4.34 -9.12
C ARG A 68 14.93 3.46 -7.95
N LEU A 69 15.76 4.04 -7.08
CA LEU A 69 16.15 3.43 -5.84
C LEU A 69 15.62 4.25 -4.66
N PHE A 70 14.88 3.60 -3.76
CA PHE A 70 14.57 4.15 -2.45
C PHE A 70 15.40 3.48 -1.36
N MET A 71 16.57 4.05 -1.12
CA MET A 71 17.49 3.62 -0.07
C MET A 71 17.18 4.35 1.24
N ALA A 72 16.82 3.59 2.28
CA ALA A 72 16.50 4.14 3.60
C ALA A 72 16.78 3.11 4.70
N GLY A 73 17.01 3.59 5.93
CA GLY A 73 17.12 2.75 7.12
C GLY A 73 15.87 1.89 7.40
N ASN A 74 16.02 0.93 8.30
CA ASN A 74 14.92 0.05 8.70
C ASN A 74 13.72 0.84 9.25
N GLN A 75 12.51 0.37 8.94
CA GLN A 75 11.24 0.94 9.38
C GLN A 75 10.94 2.38 8.90
N LEU A 76 11.72 2.92 7.94
CA LEU A 76 11.45 4.24 7.36
C LEU A 76 10.39 4.23 6.25
N GLY A 77 9.59 3.17 6.15
CA GLY A 77 8.44 3.10 5.25
C GLY A 77 8.79 2.86 3.77
N LYS A 78 9.97 2.29 3.48
CA LYS A 78 10.41 1.94 2.11
C LYS A 78 9.44 0.99 1.40
N THR A 79 9.13 -0.16 2.00
CA THR A 79 8.19 -1.16 1.45
C THR A 79 6.77 -0.61 1.38
N ARG A 80 6.41 0.29 2.31
CA ARG A 80 5.10 0.96 2.29
C ARG A 80 4.97 1.91 1.09
N ALA A 81 6.05 2.60 0.72
CA ALA A 81 6.09 3.46 -0.46
C ALA A 81 5.96 2.63 -1.75
N GLY A 82 6.77 1.58 -1.89
CA GLY A 82 6.68 0.65 -3.03
C GLY A 82 5.27 0.06 -3.18
N GLY A 83 4.69 -0.41 -2.07
CA GLY A 83 3.34 -0.97 -2.07
C GLY A 83 2.24 0.03 -2.41
N ALA A 84 2.35 1.29 -1.97
CA ALA A 84 1.39 2.32 -2.32
C ALA A 84 1.45 2.65 -3.81
N GLU A 85 2.66 2.84 -4.36
CA GLU A 85 2.87 3.11 -5.79
C GLU A 85 2.39 1.93 -6.66
N TRP A 86 2.70 0.69 -6.28
CA TRP A 86 2.20 -0.50 -6.97
C TRP A 86 0.68 -0.56 -6.97
N ALA A 87 0.04 -0.28 -5.83
CA ALA A 87 -1.42 -0.27 -5.74
C ALA A 87 -2.06 0.82 -6.63
N MET A 88 -1.43 2.00 -6.73
CA MET A 88 -1.89 3.06 -7.65
C MET A 88 -1.82 2.60 -9.10
N HIS A 89 -0.70 2.01 -9.52
CA HIS A 89 -0.51 1.51 -10.89
C HIS A 89 -1.47 0.37 -11.23
N LEU A 90 -1.62 -0.60 -10.33
CA LEU A 90 -2.53 -1.74 -10.54
C LEU A 90 -3.98 -1.28 -10.72
N THR A 91 -4.42 -0.32 -9.91
CA THR A 91 -5.83 0.12 -9.89
C THR A 91 -6.12 1.29 -10.83
N GLY A 92 -5.10 2.01 -11.29
CA GLY A 92 -5.24 3.31 -11.95
C GLY A 92 -5.76 4.41 -11.01
N ARG A 93 -5.80 4.19 -9.69
CA ARG A 93 -6.32 5.16 -8.70
C ARG A 93 -5.20 6.08 -8.23
N TYR A 94 -4.88 7.06 -9.05
CA TYR A 94 -3.90 8.08 -8.71
C TYR A 94 -4.53 9.21 -7.88
N PRO A 95 -4.01 9.52 -6.67
CA PRO A 95 -4.50 10.64 -5.88
C PRO A 95 -4.10 11.98 -6.50
N ALA A 96 -4.83 13.06 -6.18
CA ALA A 96 -4.60 14.39 -6.76
C ALA A 96 -3.19 14.97 -6.55
N TRP A 97 -2.46 14.49 -5.53
CA TRP A 97 -1.08 14.91 -5.28
C TRP A 97 -0.04 14.13 -6.10
N TRP A 98 -0.45 13.07 -6.80
CA TRP A 98 0.45 12.19 -7.56
C TRP A 98 1.12 12.95 -8.70
N GLN A 99 2.45 12.83 -8.77
CA GLN A 99 3.29 13.48 -9.77
C GLN A 99 4.24 12.50 -10.47
N GLY A 100 4.12 11.20 -10.20
CA GLY A 100 4.95 10.17 -10.81
C GLY A 100 4.38 9.66 -12.14
N LYS A 101 4.90 8.53 -12.62
CA LYS A 101 4.38 7.87 -13.83
C LYS A 101 2.91 7.50 -13.67
N VAL A 102 2.14 7.67 -14.73
CA VAL A 102 0.74 7.23 -14.84
C VAL A 102 0.64 6.16 -15.92
N PHE A 103 -0.13 5.11 -15.64
CA PHE A 103 -0.58 4.11 -16.60
C PHE A 103 -2.08 4.29 -16.77
N ASP A 104 -2.50 4.57 -18.00
CA ASP A 104 -3.89 4.77 -18.42
C ASP A 104 -4.55 3.46 -18.89
N THR A 105 -3.79 2.37 -18.91
CA THR A 105 -4.20 1.04 -19.33
C THR A 105 -3.85 0.00 -18.26
N PRO A 106 -4.55 -1.16 -18.24
CA PRO A 106 -4.25 -2.21 -17.28
C PRO A 106 -2.80 -2.71 -17.39
N VAL A 107 -2.17 -2.95 -16.25
CA VAL A 107 -0.73 -3.23 -16.15
C VAL A 107 -0.44 -4.66 -15.71
N ARG A 108 0.74 -5.15 -16.11
CA ARG A 108 1.36 -6.38 -15.58
C ARG A 108 2.58 -6.00 -14.76
N LEU A 109 2.52 -6.23 -13.46
CA LEU A 109 3.59 -5.87 -12.53
C LEU A 109 4.11 -7.10 -11.79
N TRP A 110 5.40 -7.07 -11.48
CA TRP A 110 5.99 -8.00 -10.52
C TRP A 110 6.37 -7.28 -9.23
N ALA A 111 6.25 -7.98 -8.10
CA ALA A 111 6.84 -7.60 -6.82
C ALA A 111 7.64 -8.79 -6.28
N ALA A 112 8.88 -8.56 -5.89
CA ALA A 112 9.80 -9.63 -5.59
C ALA A 112 10.70 -9.29 -4.42
N GLY A 113 11.01 -10.29 -3.59
CA GLY A 113 12.01 -10.19 -2.55
C GLY A 113 13.01 -11.34 -2.58
N VAL A 114 13.86 -11.41 -1.56
CA VAL A 114 14.96 -12.38 -1.48
C VAL A 114 14.46 -13.83 -1.56
N THR A 115 13.53 -14.20 -0.67
CA THR A 115 12.94 -15.55 -0.60
C THR A 115 11.43 -15.51 -0.83
N GLY A 116 10.81 -16.67 -1.05
CA GLY A 116 9.36 -16.82 -1.15
C GLY A 116 8.65 -16.33 0.12
N GLU A 117 9.16 -16.67 1.30
CA GLU A 117 8.67 -16.18 2.59
C GLU A 117 8.88 -14.67 2.73
N GLY A 118 10.04 -14.15 2.36
CA GLY A 118 10.32 -12.71 2.41
C GLY A 118 9.36 -11.91 1.52
N THR A 119 9.08 -12.42 0.32
CA THR A 119 8.11 -11.83 -0.61
C THR A 119 6.68 -11.89 -0.04
N ARG A 120 6.30 -13.01 0.58
CA ARG A 120 5.01 -13.16 1.25
C ARG A 120 4.86 -12.18 2.43
N ASP A 121 5.88 -12.08 3.28
CA ASP A 121 5.80 -11.36 4.55
C ASP A 121 6.07 -9.85 4.41
N ASN A 122 6.66 -9.41 3.29
CA ASN A 122 6.89 -8.00 3.00
C ASN A 122 5.97 -7.46 1.89
N PRO A 123 6.28 -7.57 0.57
CA PRO A 123 5.50 -6.91 -0.47
C PRO A 123 4.06 -7.45 -0.52
N GLN A 124 3.83 -8.77 -0.44
CA GLN A 124 2.47 -9.32 -0.44
C GLN A 124 1.68 -8.84 0.79
N ARG A 125 2.26 -8.89 1.99
CA ARG A 125 1.58 -8.39 3.20
C ARG A 125 1.16 -6.93 3.08
N VAL A 126 2.03 -6.08 2.53
CA VAL A 126 1.74 -4.65 2.34
C VAL A 126 0.69 -4.43 1.26
N LEU A 127 0.74 -5.18 0.17
CA LEU A 127 -0.17 -5.01 -0.96
C LEU A 127 -1.55 -5.60 -0.70
N VAL A 128 -1.62 -6.81 -0.14
CA VAL A 128 -2.85 -7.60 -0.04
C VAL A 128 -3.39 -7.64 1.38
N GLY A 129 -2.53 -7.76 2.38
CA GLY A 129 -2.90 -7.94 3.79
C GLY A 129 -2.20 -9.15 4.42
N PRO A 130 -2.44 -9.43 5.72
CA PRO A 130 -1.73 -10.48 6.47
C PRO A 130 -1.81 -11.86 5.79
N PRO A 131 -0.68 -12.47 5.39
CA PRO A 131 -0.67 -13.74 4.67
C PRO A 131 -1.31 -14.90 5.44
N GLN A 132 -1.19 -14.90 6.76
CA GLN A 132 -1.69 -15.94 7.66
C GLN A 132 -3.22 -15.83 7.90
N GLN A 133 -3.86 -14.73 7.49
CA GLN A 133 -5.27 -14.46 7.74
C GLN A 133 -5.97 -14.11 6.42
N GLN A 134 -6.41 -15.13 5.68
CA GLN A 134 -7.06 -14.94 4.38
C GLN A 134 -8.31 -14.04 4.46
N ALA A 135 -9.06 -14.08 5.57
CA ALA A 135 -10.20 -13.20 5.82
C ALA A 135 -9.82 -11.70 5.91
N ALA A 136 -8.55 -11.40 6.19
CA ALA A 136 -7.99 -10.05 6.23
C ALA A 136 -7.35 -9.64 4.88
N TRP A 137 -7.44 -10.47 3.83
CA TRP A 137 -7.00 -10.02 2.50
C TRP A 137 -7.93 -8.92 1.97
N GLY A 138 -7.32 -7.97 1.28
CA GLY A 138 -7.94 -6.69 0.91
C GLY A 138 -7.79 -5.60 1.99
N THR A 139 -7.04 -5.84 3.08
CA THR A 139 -6.68 -4.78 4.04
C THR A 139 -5.30 -4.19 3.80
N GLY A 140 -4.67 -4.48 2.66
CA GLY A 140 -3.41 -3.90 2.23
C GLY A 140 -3.59 -2.59 1.46
N MET A 141 -2.55 -2.24 0.70
CA MET A 141 -2.56 -1.08 -0.20
C MET A 141 -3.50 -1.29 -1.39
N ILE A 142 -3.62 -2.52 -1.92
CA ILE A 142 -4.61 -2.81 -2.95
C ILE A 142 -6.00 -2.79 -2.27
N PRO A 143 -6.90 -1.87 -2.65
CA PRO A 143 -8.22 -1.79 -2.05
C PRO A 143 -9.02 -3.08 -2.25
N ALA A 144 -9.75 -3.53 -1.22
CA ALA A 144 -10.51 -4.78 -1.26
C ALA A 144 -11.50 -4.87 -2.43
N ASP A 145 -12.13 -3.75 -2.79
CA ASP A 145 -13.09 -3.67 -3.90
C ASP A 145 -12.42 -3.83 -5.28
N ALA A 146 -11.11 -3.55 -5.36
CA ALA A 146 -10.33 -3.71 -6.59
C ALA A 146 -9.81 -5.13 -6.77
N ILE A 147 -9.68 -5.94 -5.72
CA ILE A 147 -9.23 -7.34 -5.86
C ILE A 147 -10.35 -8.16 -6.52
N ARG A 148 -10.10 -8.68 -7.72
CA ARG A 148 -11.02 -9.62 -8.39
C ARG A 148 -10.73 -11.06 -7.98
N GLN A 149 -9.46 -11.45 -8.00
CA GLN A 149 -9.04 -12.82 -7.76
C GLN A 149 -7.65 -12.86 -7.14
N THR A 150 -7.44 -13.81 -6.24
CA THR A 150 -6.11 -14.19 -5.74
C THR A 150 -5.82 -15.63 -6.16
N ILE A 151 -4.58 -15.88 -6.58
CA ILE A 151 -4.12 -17.19 -7.03
C ILE A 151 -3.04 -17.64 -6.05
N MET A 152 -3.29 -18.78 -5.41
CA MET A 152 -2.37 -19.34 -4.41
C MET A 152 -1.07 -19.81 -5.05
N GLY A 153 0.05 -19.50 -4.40
CA GLY A 153 1.34 -20.07 -4.73
C GLY A 153 1.46 -21.51 -4.21
N ARG A 154 2.36 -22.28 -4.81
CA ARG A 154 2.72 -23.65 -4.36
C ARG A 154 3.91 -23.69 -3.40
N GLY A 155 4.38 -22.52 -2.95
CA GLY A 155 5.55 -22.39 -2.07
C GLY A 155 5.14 -22.31 -0.60
N ALA A 156 5.53 -21.23 0.07
CA ALA A 156 5.26 -21.01 1.48
C ALA A 156 3.73 -20.90 1.77
N PRO A 157 3.25 -21.40 2.93
CA PRO A 157 1.85 -21.25 3.33
C PRO A 157 1.39 -19.79 3.31
N GLY A 158 0.22 -19.54 2.71
CA GLY A 158 -0.33 -18.19 2.56
C GLY A 158 0.34 -17.32 1.49
N ALA A 159 1.36 -17.83 0.78
CA ALA A 159 1.95 -17.12 -0.35
C ALA A 159 1.01 -17.12 -1.56
N LEU A 160 0.95 -15.98 -2.23
CA LEU A 160 0.25 -15.81 -3.49
C LEU A 160 1.24 -15.95 -4.64
N ASP A 161 0.79 -16.59 -5.71
CA ASP A 161 1.47 -16.52 -7.00
C ASP A 161 1.14 -15.18 -7.67
N SER A 162 -0.15 -14.84 -7.71
CA SER A 162 -0.63 -13.64 -8.39
C SER A 162 -1.96 -13.12 -7.86
N VAL A 163 -2.25 -11.86 -8.18
CA VAL A 163 -3.50 -11.16 -7.85
C VAL A 163 -4.00 -10.44 -9.10
N VAL A 164 -5.27 -10.66 -9.43
CA VAL A 164 -5.97 -9.94 -10.49
C VAL A 164 -6.70 -8.75 -9.87
N VAL A 165 -6.42 -7.56 -10.37
CA VAL A 165 -6.90 -6.28 -9.85
C VAL A 165 -7.68 -5.56 -10.93
N ARG A 166 -8.89 -5.10 -10.59
CA ARG A 166 -9.68 -4.22 -11.45
C ARG A 166 -8.95 -2.90 -11.63
N HIS A 167 -8.63 -2.56 -12.87
CA HIS A 167 -8.10 -1.25 -13.25
C HIS A 167 -9.27 -0.34 -13.62
N GLY A 168 -9.13 0.99 -13.43
CA GLY A 168 -10.19 1.91 -13.87
C GLY A 168 -10.50 3.13 -13.03
N GLY A 169 -9.59 3.59 -12.16
CA GLY A 169 -9.60 4.93 -11.55
C GLY A 169 -10.96 5.64 -11.33
N GLY A 170 -11.41 5.75 -10.07
CA GLY A 170 -12.20 6.92 -9.65
C GLY A 170 -13.60 7.18 -10.25
N GLY A 171 -14.27 6.24 -10.93
CA GLY A 171 -15.69 6.45 -11.29
C GLY A 171 -16.28 5.46 -12.29
N ASP A 172 -15.50 5.00 -13.26
CA ASP A 172 -16.03 4.17 -14.35
C ASP A 172 -15.72 2.68 -14.15
N VAL A 173 -16.74 1.97 -13.67
CA VAL A 173 -16.73 0.53 -13.42
C VAL A 173 -16.81 -0.26 -14.74
N GLN A 174 -15.80 -0.18 -15.64
CA GLN A 174 -15.64 -1.10 -16.80
C GLN A 174 -14.19 -1.19 -17.40
N ALA A 175 -13.11 -0.86 -16.68
CA ALA A 175 -11.80 -0.62 -17.32
C ALA A 175 -10.69 -1.70 -17.11
N GLY A 176 -10.97 -2.95 -17.47
CA GLY A 176 -9.91 -3.98 -17.64
C GLY A 176 -9.22 -4.50 -16.37
N GLU A 177 -8.20 -5.34 -16.56
CA GLU A 177 -7.58 -6.13 -15.49
C GLU A 177 -6.07 -5.99 -15.47
N SER A 178 -5.55 -5.50 -14.34
CA SER A 178 -4.13 -5.57 -14.04
C SER A 178 -3.80 -6.88 -13.33
N VAL A 179 -2.58 -7.36 -13.52
CA VAL A 179 -2.07 -8.55 -12.84
C VAL A 179 -0.80 -8.19 -12.07
N LEU A 180 -0.80 -8.53 -10.78
CA LEU A 180 0.38 -8.53 -9.95
C LEU A 180 0.85 -9.97 -9.77
N SER A 181 2.11 -10.27 -10.05
CA SER A 181 2.71 -11.57 -9.73
C SER A 181 3.84 -11.40 -8.70
N PHE A 182 3.94 -12.35 -7.78
CA PHE A 182 5.00 -12.38 -6.77
C PHE A 182 6.14 -13.29 -7.21
N LYS A 183 7.38 -12.81 -7.10
CA LYS A 183 8.60 -13.56 -7.45
C LYS A 183 9.56 -13.59 -6.27
N SER A 184 10.52 -14.52 -6.28
CA SER A 184 11.64 -14.52 -5.34
C SER A 184 12.96 -14.64 -6.06
N PHE A 185 14.01 -13.99 -5.54
CA PHE A 185 15.34 -14.00 -6.14
C PHE A 185 15.98 -15.40 -6.08
N GLU A 186 15.73 -16.14 -4.98
CA GLU A 186 16.24 -17.50 -4.75
C GLU A 186 15.89 -18.50 -5.88
N LYS A 187 14.84 -18.24 -6.66
CA LYS A 187 14.39 -19.12 -7.75
C LYS A 187 15.23 -19.00 -9.02
N GLY A 188 16.22 -18.11 -9.02
CA GLY A 188 17.15 -17.92 -10.13
C GLY A 188 16.56 -17.13 -11.29
N ARG A 189 17.46 -16.69 -12.16
CA ARG A 189 17.21 -15.85 -13.35
C ARG A 189 16.23 -16.50 -14.34
N GLU A 190 16.17 -17.82 -14.42
CA GLU A 190 15.33 -18.55 -15.37
C GLU A 190 13.84 -18.27 -15.17
N LYS A 191 13.42 -18.00 -13.93
CA LYS A 191 12.01 -17.69 -13.60
C LYS A 191 11.60 -16.24 -13.89
N TRP A 192 12.56 -15.42 -14.36
CA TRP A 192 12.38 -14.02 -14.71
C TRP A 192 12.27 -13.78 -16.22
N GLN A 193 12.40 -14.84 -17.03
CA GLN A 193 12.33 -14.77 -18.48
C GLN A 193 10.89 -14.82 -19.00
N GLY A 194 10.67 -14.30 -20.21
CA GLY A 194 9.50 -14.57 -21.05
C GLY A 194 8.32 -13.59 -20.93
N GLU A 195 8.13 -12.93 -19.79
CA GLU A 195 6.97 -12.04 -19.61
C GLU A 195 7.29 -10.58 -19.96
N THR A 196 6.37 -9.88 -20.64
CA THR A 196 6.49 -8.43 -20.89
C THR A 196 5.77 -7.66 -19.78
N LEU A 197 6.47 -6.78 -19.08
CA LEU A 197 6.00 -6.15 -17.85
C LEU A 197 5.93 -4.63 -17.98
N HIS A 198 4.98 -4.03 -17.26
CA HIS A 198 4.88 -2.58 -17.10
C HIS A 198 5.68 -2.09 -15.89
N GLY A 199 6.05 -2.99 -14.99
CA GLY A 199 7.04 -2.69 -13.99
C GLY A 199 7.43 -3.83 -13.07
N VAL A 200 8.58 -3.63 -12.43
CA VAL A 200 9.21 -4.60 -11.53
C VAL A 200 9.61 -3.90 -10.23
N TRP A 201 9.15 -4.43 -9.11
CA TRP A 201 9.55 -3.97 -7.78
C TRP A 201 10.43 -5.02 -7.12
N PHE A 202 11.66 -4.62 -6.84
CA PHE A 202 12.61 -5.35 -5.99
C PHE A 202 12.53 -4.81 -4.55
N ASP A 203 11.94 -5.59 -3.64
CA ASP A 203 11.96 -5.34 -2.20
C ASP A 203 13.15 -6.08 -1.59
N GLU A 204 14.09 -5.31 -1.04
CA GLU A 204 15.48 -5.70 -0.79
C GLU A 204 16.37 -5.77 -2.04
N GLU A 205 17.67 -5.89 -1.82
CA GLU A 205 18.69 -5.83 -2.86
C GLU A 205 18.70 -7.10 -3.73
N PRO A 206 18.49 -7.00 -5.06
CA PRO A 206 18.57 -8.15 -5.96
C PRO A 206 20.01 -8.42 -6.44
N PRO A 207 20.35 -9.68 -6.77
CA PRO A 207 21.51 -9.97 -7.62
C PRO A 207 21.45 -9.22 -8.96
N LEU A 208 22.61 -8.81 -9.48
CA LEU A 208 22.71 -7.98 -10.70
C LEU A 208 22.10 -8.64 -11.94
N ASP A 209 22.24 -9.96 -12.08
CA ASP A 209 21.70 -10.71 -13.20
C ASP A 209 20.17 -10.75 -13.21
N ILE A 210 19.56 -10.84 -12.02
CA ILE A 210 18.11 -10.74 -11.79
C ILE A 210 17.62 -9.32 -12.03
N TYR A 211 18.35 -8.31 -11.54
CA TYR A 211 18.04 -6.89 -11.80
C TYR A 211 18.01 -6.60 -13.31
N SER A 212 19.08 -7.00 -14.02
CA SER A 212 19.24 -6.79 -15.47
C SER A 212 18.16 -7.53 -16.28
N GLU A 213 17.80 -8.74 -15.86
CA GLU A 213 16.71 -9.49 -16.47
C GLU A 213 15.37 -8.77 -16.27
N GLY A 214 15.07 -8.27 -15.06
CA GLY A 214 13.88 -7.49 -14.77
C GLY A 214 13.77 -6.21 -15.61
N LEU A 215 14.88 -5.48 -15.80
CA LEU A 215 14.93 -4.33 -16.72
C LEU A 215 14.59 -4.71 -18.16
N THR A 216 15.09 -5.86 -18.61
CA THR A 216 14.81 -6.33 -19.97
C THR A 216 13.32 -6.55 -20.19
N ARG A 217 12.59 -7.00 -19.16
CA ARG A 217 11.14 -7.24 -19.22
C ARG A 217 10.30 -5.96 -19.35
N THR A 218 10.84 -4.80 -18.95
CA THR A 218 10.14 -3.51 -19.02
C THR A 218 10.46 -2.68 -20.26
N ASN A 219 11.45 -3.11 -21.07
CA ASN A 219 11.88 -2.38 -22.26
C ASN A 219 10.77 -2.17 -23.29
N ALA A 220 10.01 -3.23 -23.60
CA ALA A 220 8.98 -3.19 -24.65
C ALA A 220 7.78 -2.27 -24.29
N THR A 221 7.53 -2.05 -23.00
CA THR A 221 6.41 -1.23 -22.50
C THR A 221 6.84 0.18 -22.10
N GLY A 222 8.15 0.48 -22.08
CA GLY A 222 8.66 1.66 -21.37
C GLY A 222 8.27 1.66 -19.89
N GLY A 223 8.15 0.47 -19.30
CA GLY A 223 7.73 0.22 -17.93
C GLY A 223 8.78 0.64 -16.90
N ILE A 224 8.44 0.61 -15.62
CA ILE A 224 9.31 1.13 -14.54
C ILE A 224 9.92 0.03 -13.68
N THR A 225 11.07 0.33 -13.10
CA THR A 225 11.72 -0.52 -12.11
C THR A 225 11.97 0.28 -10.85
N ILE A 226 11.57 -0.27 -9.71
CA ILE A 226 11.91 0.30 -8.41
C ILE A 226 12.63 -0.71 -7.53
N VAL A 227 13.58 -0.22 -6.76
CA VAL A 227 14.28 -0.98 -5.72
C VAL A 227 14.04 -0.30 -4.38
N THR A 228 13.65 -1.07 -3.36
CA THR A 228 13.46 -0.58 -2.00
C THR A 228 14.25 -1.45 -1.03
N PHE A 229 15.40 -0.98 -0.55
CA PHE A 229 16.24 -1.79 0.34
C PHE A 229 16.90 -0.93 1.44
N THR A 230 17.35 -1.61 2.51
CA THR A 230 18.22 -0.99 3.53
C THR A 230 19.67 -1.39 3.23
N PRO A 231 20.64 -0.46 3.14
CA PRO A 231 22.03 -0.83 2.99
C PRO A 231 22.54 -1.44 4.30
N LEU A 232 22.68 -2.77 4.33
CA LEU A 232 23.16 -3.50 5.51
C LEU A 232 24.61 -3.96 5.37
N LEU A 233 25.18 -4.04 4.15
CA LEU A 233 26.45 -4.73 3.89
C LEU A 233 27.45 -3.96 2.99
N GLY A 234 27.35 -2.63 2.87
CA GLY A 234 28.26 -1.82 2.04
C GLY A 234 27.73 -1.55 0.62
N MET A 235 28.60 -1.12 -0.30
CA MET A 235 28.23 -0.80 -1.69
C MET A 235 28.11 -2.08 -2.53
N SER A 236 26.91 -2.38 -2.99
CA SER A 236 26.66 -3.48 -3.92
C SER A 236 26.67 -3.02 -5.38
N ASP A 237 26.83 -3.98 -6.30
CA ASP A 237 26.86 -3.70 -7.74
C ASP A 237 25.60 -2.99 -8.23
N VAL A 238 24.43 -3.32 -7.68
CA VAL A 238 23.17 -2.63 -8.01
C VAL A 238 23.19 -1.20 -7.50
N VAL A 239 23.71 -0.95 -6.30
CA VAL A 239 23.81 0.41 -5.74
C VAL A 239 24.72 1.28 -6.59
N LEU A 240 25.83 0.73 -7.08
CA LEU A 240 26.77 1.46 -7.94
C LEU A 240 26.13 1.93 -9.24
N LEU A 241 25.08 1.25 -9.74
CA LEU A 241 24.33 1.71 -10.92
C LEU A 241 23.50 2.99 -10.65
N PHE A 242 23.14 3.24 -9.39
CA PHE A 242 22.32 4.38 -8.98
C PHE A 242 23.12 5.56 -8.42
N LEU A 243 24.42 5.40 -8.18
CA LEU A 243 25.27 6.45 -7.63
C LEU A 243 26.10 7.12 -8.73
N SER A 244 26.17 8.45 -8.70
CA SER A 244 27.19 9.17 -9.45
C SER A 244 28.57 8.97 -8.81
N ALA A 245 29.65 9.15 -9.60
CA ALA A 245 31.03 9.02 -9.10
C ALA A 245 31.31 9.85 -7.82
N GLY A 246 30.70 11.05 -7.71
CA GLY A 246 30.85 11.92 -6.54
C GLY A 246 29.98 11.53 -5.32
N GLU A 247 29.01 10.65 -5.48
CA GLU A 247 28.22 10.08 -4.37
C GLU A 247 28.88 8.83 -3.81
N VAL A 248 29.49 8.01 -4.67
CA VAL A 248 30.36 6.89 -4.29
C VAL A 248 31.48 7.37 -3.35
N GLU A 249 32.16 8.46 -3.70
CA GLU A 249 33.28 8.98 -2.91
C GLU A 249 32.84 9.57 -1.54
N ARG A 250 31.64 10.15 -1.46
CA ARG A 250 31.09 10.67 -0.19
C ARG A 250 30.62 9.58 0.75
N MET A 251 30.13 8.46 0.21
CA MET A 251 29.66 7.33 1.01
C MET A 251 30.78 6.41 1.49
N GLY A 252 31.92 6.36 0.79
CA GLY A 252 33.11 5.60 1.23
C GLY A 252 33.94 6.25 2.35
N LYS A 253 33.63 7.50 2.73
CA LYS A 253 34.31 8.26 3.80
C LYS A 253 33.49 8.31 5.11
N GLY A 254 32.42 7.52 5.21
CA GLY A 254 31.55 7.42 6.39
C GLY A 254 31.79 6.16 7.20
#